data_AF-A0A9D6PH68-F1
#
_entry.id   AF-A0A9D6PH68-F1
#
_cell.length_a   1.000
_cell.length_b   1.000
_cell.length_c   1.000
_cell.angle_alpha   90.00
_cell.angle_beta   90.00
_cell.angle_gamma   90.00
#
_symmetry.space_group_name_H-M   'P 1'
#
loop_
_entity.id
_entity.type
_entity.pdbx_description
1 polymer ?
#
loop_
_entity_poly.entity_id
_entity_poly.type
_entity_poly.pdbx_seq_one_letter_code
_entity_poly.pdbx_strand_id
1 'polypeptide(L)'
;MNVLKKQIGQLMVIGFQGTKPSDDFLEFVSEWGIGGIIFFARNIADPKELPKTISLLENASGGHIFSAIDQEGGAVLRILQNGSLFPGAMALSATGDPSISGKVYRAIGMEMRSLGLNWNLAPVLDINDPSNPGIGIRSFGDSPRVVAEFGLEAIKGLKESGVFACAKHFPGKGSAKVDSHLTLPIIPYDKDRLFSVELVPFIEAIHAGVEAIMPAHVFFPAFETKPNLPATLSSSVLTDLLRKTLGFKGMLITDDLEMGAITETFGVADAARSAFLAGADLLLICHDLEKQRLAAKTILEEVKSSSLGAFRLEESKHRIFEAREKNFSFKPPPVDLDSLVESNKELIEVSHSKAILIRRMSIGRLPLSTRNPKVFILPEIEALVQVEEEQKGEGLSSFVNQYWPEAQCVFFPPKCTTEEIWGLIAGNVPRPNAPIDLVILSYNAHLFTGQKDAFNKAAKEFPTLILAAIRNPYDVDAVFEAKNSLATFGFRSPSIHALFRVLSGVSLPGETKWPIEVGKGFNI
;
A
#
# COMPACT_ATOMS: atom_id res chain seq x y z
N MET A 1 2.83 38.63 -13.20
CA MET A 1 2.31 37.37 -13.78
C MET A 1 3.16 36.14 -13.39
N ASN A 2 4.50 36.22 -13.39
CA ASN A 2 5.37 35.08 -13.07
C ASN A 2 5.28 34.61 -11.60
N VAL A 3 5.15 35.53 -10.64
CA VAL A 3 5.05 35.19 -9.20
C VAL A 3 3.80 34.37 -8.87
N LEU A 4 2.64 34.74 -9.43
CA LEU A 4 1.40 34.02 -9.16
C LEU A 4 1.46 32.60 -9.74
N LYS A 5 2.00 32.41 -10.96
CA LYS A 5 2.24 31.06 -11.50
C LYS A 5 3.06 30.20 -10.54
N LYS A 6 4.16 30.77 -10.00
CA LYS A 6 5.00 30.11 -9.00
C LYS A 6 4.25 29.73 -7.73
N GLN A 7 3.38 30.60 -7.23
CA GLN A 7 2.53 30.30 -6.07
C GLN A 7 1.53 29.17 -6.35
N ILE A 8 0.97 29.11 -7.56
CA ILE A 8 0.05 28.04 -7.96
C ILE A 8 0.81 26.71 -8.13
N GLY A 9 2.01 26.73 -8.71
CA GLY A 9 2.84 25.54 -8.84
C GLY A 9 3.18 24.91 -7.49
N GLN A 10 3.31 25.70 -6.42
CA GLN A 10 3.50 25.18 -5.06
C GLN A 10 2.34 24.31 -4.55
N LEU A 11 1.14 24.42 -5.13
CA LEU A 11 -0.01 23.57 -4.82
C LEU A 11 0.02 22.23 -5.57
N MET A 12 0.98 22.02 -6.47
CA MET A 12 1.03 20.85 -7.34
C MET A 12 2.03 19.83 -6.82
N VAL A 13 1.64 18.55 -6.82
CA VAL A 13 2.54 17.41 -6.70
C VAL A 13 2.35 16.55 -7.95
N ILE A 14 3.41 16.42 -8.75
CA ILE A 14 3.29 15.81 -10.09
C ILE A 14 4.27 14.65 -10.28
N GLY A 15 3.96 13.72 -11.17
CA GLY A 15 4.87 12.66 -11.58
C GLY A 15 5.33 12.80 -13.03
N PHE A 16 6.31 12.00 -13.43
CA PHE A 16 6.81 11.95 -14.81
C PHE A 16 7.00 10.50 -15.30
N GLN A 17 7.18 10.36 -16.61
CA GLN A 17 7.38 9.06 -17.27
C GLN A 17 8.86 8.75 -17.47
N GLY A 18 9.21 7.46 -17.44
CA GLY A 18 10.58 6.99 -17.62
C GLY A 18 11.50 7.27 -16.43
N THR A 19 12.78 6.97 -16.61
CA THR A 19 13.82 7.05 -15.56
C THR A 19 14.44 8.44 -15.43
N LYS A 20 14.12 9.37 -16.34
CA LYS A 20 14.61 10.75 -16.34
C LYS A 20 13.48 11.68 -16.79
N PRO A 21 13.37 12.89 -16.21
CA PRO A 21 12.43 13.89 -16.69
C PRO A 21 12.81 14.34 -18.11
N SER A 22 11.82 14.57 -18.97
CA SER A 22 12.02 15.17 -20.30
C SER A 22 12.29 16.67 -20.21
N ASP A 23 12.84 17.25 -21.27
CA ASP A 23 13.07 18.70 -21.35
C ASP A 23 11.75 19.50 -21.20
N ASP A 24 10.68 19.06 -21.87
CA ASP A 24 9.34 19.67 -21.75
C ASP A 24 8.80 19.66 -20.31
N PHE A 25 9.09 18.58 -19.57
CA PHE A 25 8.71 18.46 -18.16
C PHE A 25 9.53 19.41 -17.30
N LEU A 26 10.86 19.48 -17.51
CA LEU A 26 11.72 20.41 -16.79
C LEU A 26 11.39 21.88 -17.08
N GLU A 27 10.98 22.19 -18.32
CA GLU A 27 10.48 23.53 -18.67
C GLU A 27 9.21 23.85 -17.90
N PHE A 28 8.25 22.93 -17.81
CA PHE A 28 7.06 23.12 -16.98
C PHE A 28 7.41 23.33 -15.50
N VAL A 29 8.33 22.51 -14.96
CA VAL A 29 8.85 22.66 -13.60
C VAL A 29 9.48 24.03 -13.37
N SER A 30 10.26 24.50 -14.34
CA SER A 30 10.92 25.81 -14.32
C SER A 30 9.96 26.99 -14.47
N GLU A 31 8.92 26.86 -15.28
CA GLU A 31 7.92 27.89 -15.46
C GLU A 31 7.03 28.04 -14.21
N TRP A 32 6.60 26.91 -13.63
CA TRP A 32 5.59 26.89 -12.57
C TRP A 32 6.14 26.75 -11.16
N GLY A 33 7.37 26.28 -10.96
CA GLY A 33 7.96 26.11 -9.61
C GLY A 33 7.12 25.21 -8.73
N ILE A 34 7.19 23.91 -9.03
CA ILE A 34 6.27 22.90 -8.49
C ILE A 34 6.55 22.66 -6.99
N GLY A 35 5.49 22.37 -6.23
CA GLY A 35 5.55 22.13 -4.79
C GLY A 35 6.20 20.79 -4.43
N GLY A 36 5.92 19.75 -5.23
CA GLY A 36 6.46 18.42 -5.04
C GLY A 36 6.46 17.55 -6.29
N ILE A 37 7.18 16.43 -6.18
CA ILE A 37 7.26 15.38 -7.19
C ILE A 37 6.94 14.05 -6.52
N ILE A 38 6.08 13.23 -7.14
CA ILE A 38 5.86 11.84 -6.75
C ILE A 38 6.67 10.90 -7.64
N PHE A 39 7.42 9.99 -7.01
CA PHE A 39 8.21 8.96 -7.68
C PHE A 39 7.49 7.62 -7.67
N PHE A 40 7.64 6.88 -8.77
CA PHE A 40 7.15 5.52 -8.97
C PHE A 40 8.30 4.58 -9.31
N ALA A 41 8.07 3.26 -9.31
CA ALA A 41 9.11 2.29 -9.69
C ALA A 41 9.67 2.55 -11.10
N ARG A 42 8.84 3.06 -12.03
CA ARG A 42 9.27 3.47 -13.38
C ARG A 42 10.37 4.55 -13.40
N ASN A 43 10.49 5.33 -12.33
CA ASN A 43 11.50 6.38 -12.21
C ASN A 43 12.81 5.85 -11.58
N ILE A 44 12.80 4.65 -11.01
CA ILE A 44 13.85 4.12 -10.15
C ILE A 44 14.48 2.89 -10.82
N ALA A 45 15.36 3.13 -11.79
CA ALA A 45 16.20 2.06 -12.34
C ALA A 45 17.32 1.69 -11.35
N ASP A 46 17.99 2.70 -10.80
CA ASP A 46 18.92 2.58 -9.68
C ASP A 46 18.50 3.62 -8.63
N PRO A 47 18.11 3.22 -7.40
CA PRO A 47 17.78 4.15 -6.34
C PRO A 47 18.88 5.19 -6.08
N LYS A 48 20.16 4.84 -6.28
CA LYS A 48 21.30 5.73 -6.03
C LYS A 48 21.35 6.95 -6.96
N GLU A 49 20.59 6.95 -8.06
CA GLU A 49 20.45 8.11 -8.96
C GLU A 49 19.34 9.09 -8.52
N LEU A 50 18.51 8.74 -7.54
CA LEU A 50 17.44 9.61 -7.05
C LEU A 50 17.93 10.96 -6.51
N PRO A 51 18.98 11.06 -5.67
CA PRO A 51 19.47 12.35 -5.18
C PRO A 51 19.81 13.33 -6.30
N LYS A 52 20.41 12.82 -7.39
CA LYS A 52 20.76 13.63 -8.58
C LYS A 52 19.52 14.09 -9.33
N THR A 53 18.53 13.20 -9.49
CA THR A 53 17.25 13.52 -10.13
C THR A 53 16.47 14.55 -9.32
N ILE A 54 16.43 14.41 -7.99
CA ILE A 54 15.79 15.36 -7.08
C ILE A 54 16.50 16.72 -7.15
N SER A 55 17.84 16.74 -7.13
CA SER A 55 18.61 17.99 -7.26
C SER A 55 18.33 18.71 -8.59
N LEU A 56 18.20 17.97 -9.69
CA LEU A 56 17.81 18.52 -11.00
C LEU A 56 16.43 19.18 -10.94
N LEU A 57 15.46 18.51 -10.30
CA LEU A 57 14.09 19.00 -10.16
C LEU A 57 13.98 20.21 -9.21
N GLU A 58 14.76 20.22 -8.12
CA GLU A 58 14.85 21.37 -7.21
C GLU A 58 15.45 22.60 -7.92
N ASN A 59 16.52 22.40 -8.68
CA ASN A 59 17.14 23.46 -9.49
C ASN A 59 16.17 24.02 -10.53
N ALA A 60 15.43 23.15 -11.22
CA ALA A 60 14.40 23.59 -12.16
C ALA A 60 13.27 24.33 -11.41
N SER A 61 12.78 23.80 -10.29
CA SER A 61 11.67 24.43 -9.53
C SER A 61 12.04 25.80 -8.98
N GLY A 62 13.33 25.99 -8.64
CA GLY A 62 13.88 27.19 -8.02
C GLY A 62 13.91 27.13 -6.49
N GLY A 63 13.90 25.92 -5.92
CA GLY A 63 13.92 25.69 -4.49
C GLY A 63 13.64 24.23 -4.13
N HIS A 64 13.64 23.95 -2.83
CA HIS A 64 13.32 22.62 -2.33
C HIS A 64 11.95 22.14 -2.79
N ILE A 65 11.76 20.83 -2.93
CA ILE A 65 10.48 20.21 -3.30
C ILE A 65 10.16 19.08 -2.34
N PHE A 66 8.86 18.82 -2.12
CA PHE A 66 8.50 17.55 -1.51
C PHE A 66 8.79 16.41 -2.48
N SER A 67 9.59 15.44 -2.07
CA SER A 67 9.95 14.27 -2.85
C SER A 67 9.18 13.07 -2.28
N ALA A 68 8.02 12.82 -2.88
CA ALA A 68 7.00 11.88 -2.42
C ALA A 68 7.12 10.50 -3.07
N ILE A 69 6.69 9.46 -2.37
CA ILE A 69 6.65 8.08 -2.87
C ILE A 69 5.61 7.26 -2.10
N ASP A 70 5.05 6.22 -2.73
CA ASP A 70 4.25 5.19 -2.05
C ASP A 70 5.15 4.02 -1.61
N GLN A 71 5.89 4.20 -0.51
CA GLN A 71 6.72 3.15 0.08
C GLN A 71 6.01 2.57 1.30
N GLU A 72 4.85 1.93 1.08
CA GLU A 72 4.00 1.37 2.15
C GLU A 72 4.62 0.12 2.79
N GLY A 73 5.37 -0.67 2.01
CA GLY A 73 5.85 -2.01 2.35
C GLY A 73 4.98 -3.12 1.75
N GLY A 74 5.49 -4.36 1.74
CA GLY A 74 4.74 -5.53 1.28
C GLY A 74 4.32 -5.50 -0.19
N ALA A 75 3.05 -5.21 -0.47
CA ALA A 75 2.51 -5.21 -1.83
C ALA A 75 2.83 -3.91 -2.58
N VAL A 76 2.78 -2.77 -1.88
CA VAL A 76 2.99 -1.43 -2.45
C VAL A 76 4.34 -0.89 -1.96
N LEU A 77 5.34 -1.03 -2.81
CA LEU A 77 6.67 -0.46 -2.63
C LEU A 77 7.26 -0.13 -4.00
N ARG A 78 8.04 0.94 -4.09
CA ARG A 78 8.61 1.43 -5.35
C ARG A 78 10.12 1.18 -5.43
N ILE A 79 10.82 1.18 -4.29
CA ILE A 79 12.25 0.84 -4.20
C ILE A 79 12.37 -0.69 -4.08
N LEU A 80 12.33 -1.37 -5.23
CA LEU A 80 12.37 -2.84 -5.32
C LEU A 80 13.79 -3.40 -5.47
N GLN A 81 14.66 -2.66 -6.15
CA GLN A 81 16.05 -3.07 -6.39
C GLN A 81 16.95 -2.38 -5.38
N ASN A 82 17.88 -3.12 -4.78
CA ASN A 82 18.86 -2.62 -3.80
C ASN A 82 18.26 -1.90 -2.58
N GLY A 83 16.97 -2.11 -2.29
CA GLY A 83 16.30 -1.60 -1.08
C GLY A 83 15.76 -2.72 -0.21
N SER A 84 15.38 -2.39 1.02
CA SER A 84 14.84 -3.38 1.96
C SER A 84 13.38 -3.74 1.65
N LEU A 85 13.13 -5.03 1.43
CA LEU A 85 11.80 -5.59 1.17
C LEU A 85 11.06 -5.89 2.49
N PHE A 86 10.64 -4.85 3.20
CA PHE A 86 9.89 -4.96 4.45
C PHE A 86 8.46 -5.51 4.25
N PRO A 87 7.87 -6.15 5.29
CA PRO A 87 6.49 -6.62 5.23
C PRO A 87 5.49 -5.45 5.11
N GLY A 88 4.30 -5.76 4.60
CA GLY A 88 3.19 -4.80 4.52
C GLY A 88 2.43 -4.67 5.84
N ALA A 89 1.47 -3.75 5.88
CA ALA A 89 0.72 -3.40 7.09
C ALA A 89 0.07 -4.62 7.79
N MET A 90 -0.60 -5.51 7.06
CA MET A 90 -1.27 -6.66 7.68
C MET A 90 -0.26 -7.66 8.27
N ALA A 91 0.87 -7.87 7.59
CA ALA A 91 1.96 -8.70 8.09
C ALA A 91 2.60 -8.08 9.36
N LEU A 92 2.77 -6.75 9.40
CA LEU A 92 3.24 -6.04 10.59
C LEU A 92 2.28 -6.23 11.77
N SER A 93 0.97 -6.10 11.53
CA SER A 93 -0.07 -6.34 12.53
C SER A 93 -0.08 -7.79 13.03
N ALA A 94 0.12 -8.75 12.12
CA ALA A 94 0.26 -10.17 12.45
C ALA A 94 1.44 -10.46 13.38
N THR A 95 2.45 -9.59 13.48
CA THR A 95 3.53 -9.76 14.46
C THR A 95 3.08 -9.58 15.92
N GLY A 96 1.89 -9.02 16.15
CA GLY A 96 1.34 -8.75 17.48
C GLY A 96 2.10 -7.69 18.29
N ASP A 97 3.11 -7.03 17.71
CA ASP A 97 3.97 -6.04 18.36
C ASP A 97 4.01 -4.74 17.53
N PRO A 98 3.24 -3.72 17.92
CA PRO A 98 3.21 -2.42 17.25
C PRO A 98 4.60 -1.76 17.13
N SER A 99 5.52 -2.04 18.06
CA SER A 99 6.87 -1.48 18.01
C SER A 99 7.67 -1.97 16.79
N ILE A 100 7.34 -3.15 16.25
CA ILE A 100 7.93 -3.65 15.00
C ILE A 100 7.48 -2.77 13.83
N SER A 101 6.22 -2.32 13.80
CA SER A 101 5.73 -1.38 12.78
C SER A 101 6.51 -0.07 12.82
N GLY A 102 6.69 0.50 14.02
CA GLY A 102 7.50 1.72 14.18
C GLY A 102 8.95 1.55 13.75
N LYS A 103 9.60 0.45 14.10
CA LYS A 103 10.97 0.14 13.66
C LYS A 103 11.07 -0.01 12.14
N VAL A 104 10.12 -0.72 11.52
CA VAL A 104 10.08 -0.94 10.07
C VAL A 104 9.87 0.38 9.32
N TYR A 105 8.89 1.19 9.72
CA TYR A 105 8.64 2.48 9.08
C TYR A 105 9.77 3.49 9.32
N ARG A 106 10.46 3.42 10.46
CA ARG A 106 11.70 4.19 10.68
C ARG A 106 12.82 3.75 9.73
N ALA A 107 13.02 2.45 9.55
CA ALA A 107 14.02 1.92 8.63
C ALA A 107 13.71 2.30 7.16
N ILE A 108 12.44 2.17 6.74
CA ILE A 108 11.95 2.65 5.44
C ILE A 108 12.28 4.13 5.26
N GLY A 109 11.95 4.95 6.26
CA GLY A 109 12.19 6.38 6.19
C GLY A 109 13.68 6.75 6.19
N MET A 110 14.54 6.00 6.88
CA MET A 110 16.00 6.19 6.80
C MET A 110 16.55 5.88 5.41
N GLU A 111 16.11 4.78 4.77
CA GLU A 111 16.47 4.49 3.37
C GLU A 111 15.98 5.60 2.44
N MET A 112 14.73 6.06 2.61
CA MET A 112 14.19 7.19 1.84
C MET A 112 15.04 8.46 1.99
N ARG A 113 15.40 8.85 3.22
CA ARG A 113 16.25 10.04 3.44
C ARG A 113 17.62 9.91 2.80
N SER A 114 18.22 8.71 2.80
CA SER A 114 19.52 8.47 2.14
C SER A 114 19.45 8.71 0.62
N LEU A 115 18.24 8.63 0.05
CA LEU A 115 17.97 8.83 -1.37
C LEU A 115 17.40 10.22 -1.69
N GLY A 116 17.32 11.12 -0.69
CA GLY A 116 16.76 12.46 -0.85
C GLY A 116 15.22 12.52 -0.84
N LEU A 117 14.54 11.39 -0.64
CA LEU A 117 13.09 11.33 -0.49
C LEU A 117 12.69 11.83 0.91
N ASN A 118 11.64 12.66 1.01
CA ASN A 118 11.28 13.33 2.25
C ASN A 118 9.79 13.23 2.63
N TRP A 119 8.99 12.55 1.81
CA TRP A 119 7.57 12.33 2.07
C TRP A 119 7.16 10.92 1.67
N ASN A 120 6.68 10.12 2.62
CA ASN A 120 6.05 8.85 2.31
C ASN A 120 4.53 9.04 2.32
N LEU A 121 3.86 8.62 1.25
CA LEU A 121 2.40 8.60 1.17
C LEU A 121 1.88 7.37 1.90
N ALA A 122 2.20 7.27 3.19
CA ALA A 122 1.90 6.15 4.08
C ALA A 122 1.81 6.66 5.54
N PRO A 123 1.13 5.96 6.46
CA PRO A 123 0.53 4.63 6.30
C PRO A 123 -0.92 4.63 5.79
N VAL A 124 -1.36 3.45 5.33
CA VAL A 124 -2.78 3.16 5.07
C VAL A 124 -3.48 2.89 6.40
N LEU A 125 -4.51 3.67 6.70
CA LEU A 125 -5.35 3.60 7.90
C LEU A 125 -6.77 3.10 7.60
N ASP A 126 -7.00 2.58 6.40
CA ASP A 126 -8.26 1.94 6.03
C ASP A 126 -8.48 0.66 6.85
N ILE A 127 -9.71 0.42 7.29
CA ILE A 127 -10.11 -0.81 8.01
C ILE A 127 -10.63 -1.83 7.00
N ASN A 128 -9.96 -2.96 6.87
CA ASN A 128 -10.20 -3.85 5.74
C ASN A 128 -11.50 -4.67 5.88
N ASP A 129 -12.30 -4.67 4.81
CA ASP A 129 -13.36 -5.65 4.59
C ASP A 129 -12.83 -6.80 3.71
N PRO A 130 -13.17 -8.08 3.98
CA PRO A 130 -12.68 -9.23 3.21
C PRO A 130 -12.99 -9.18 1.71
N SER A 131 -14.04 -8.48 1.31
CA SER A 131 -14.45 -8.34 -0.09
C SER A 131 -13.82 -7.12 -0.78
N ASN A 132 -13.01 -6.32 -0.07
CA ASN A 132 -12.35 -5.16 -0.67
C ASN A 132 -11.25 -5.64 -1.65
N PRO A 133 -11.33 -5.26 -2.93
CA PRO A 133 -10.37 -5.72 -3.93
C PRO A 133 -9.04 -4.95 -3.92
N GLY A 134 -8.99 -3.76 -3.31
CA GLY A 134 -7.88 -2.79 -3.46
C GLY A 134 -7.07 -2.46 -2.19
N ILE A 135 -7.63 -2.68 -1.00
CA ILE A 135 -6.94 -2.49 0.29
C ILE A 135 -6.29 -3.80 0.72
N GLY A 136 -7.09 -4.80 1.13
CA GLY A 136 -6.59 -6.12 1.53
C GLY A 136 -5.43 -6.03 2.53
N ILE A 137 -4.32 -6.69 2.22
CA ILE A 137 -3.09 -6.69 3.04
C ILE A 137 -2.40 -5.32 3.21
N ARG A 138 -2.83 -4.27 2.49
CA ARG A 138 -2.35 -2.89 2.70
C ARG A 138 -2.88 -2.26 3.98
N SER A 139 -3.96 -2.79 4.54
CA SER A 139 -4.45 -2.40 5.86
C SER A 139 -3.75 -3.20 6.97
N PHE A 140 -3.66 -2.63 8.17
CA PHE A 140 -3.24 -3.35 9.37
C PHE A 140 -4.27 -4.36 9.89
N GLY A 141 -5.52 -4.35 9.40
CA GLY A 141 -6.55 -5.29 9.87
C GLY A 141 -7.98 -4.80 9.72
N ASP A 142 -8.91 -5.48 10.36
CA ASP A 142 -10.34 -5.13 10.38
C ASP A 142 -10.82 -4.52 11.71
N SER A 143 -9.92 -4.41 12.70
CA SER A 143 -10.20 -3.76 13.98
C SER A 143 -9.77 -2.29 13.96
N PRO A 144 -10.66 -1.32 14.25
CA PRO A 144 -10.30 0.09 14.33
C PRO A 144 -9.14 0.36 15.29
N ARG A 145 -9.14 -0.34 16.43
CA ARG A 145 -8.11 -0.19 17.47
C ARG A 145 -6.75 -0.69 16.99
N VAL A 146 -6.70 -1.86 16.35
CA VAL A 146 -5.44 -2.43 15.84
C VAL A 146 -4.89 -1.56 14.71
N VAL A 147 -5.74 -1.10 13.80
CA VAL A 147 -5.32 -0.20 12.72
C VAL A 147 -4.77 1.11 13.26
N ALA A 148 -5.42 1.71 14.28
CA ALA A 148 -4.91 2.90 14.93
C ALA A 148 -3.55 2.63 15.61
N GLU A 149 -3.45 1.60 16.45
CA GLU A 149 -2.25 1.28 17.23
C GLU A 149 -1.00 1.08 16.35
N PHE A 150 -1.10 0.24 15.32
CA PHE A 150 0.01 -0.02 14.40
C PHE A 150 0.28 1.14 13.44
N GLY A 151 -0.77 1.84 13.00
CA GLY A 151 -0.67 3.03 12.16
C GLY A 151 0.01 4.20 12.85
N LEU A 152 -0.22 4.39 14.16
CA LEU A 152 0.44 5.42 14.95
C LEU A 152 1.94 5.16 15.10
N GLU A 153 2.36 3.93 15.36
CA GLU A 153 3.79 3.58 15.40
C GLU A 153 4.43 3.74 14.01
N ALA A 154 3.72 3.44 12.92
CA ALA A 154 4.18 3.72 11.57
C ALA A 154 4.42 5.22 11.31
N ILE A 155 3.45 6.08 11.69
CA ILE A 155 3.58 7.55 11.60
C ILE A 155 4.78 8.03 12.41
N LYS A 156 4.93 7.53 13.64
CA LYS A 156 6.05 7.87 14.52
C LYS A 156 7.39 7.46 13.92
N GLY A 157 7.51 6.25 13.37
CA GLY A 157 8.73 5.78 12.73
C GLY A 157 9.18 6.65 11.56
N LEU A 158 8.24 7.02 10.68
CA LEU A 158 8.51 7.95 9.58
C LEU A 158 8.99 9.31 10.11
N LYS A 159 8.29 9.87 11.10
CA LYS A 159 8.68 11.15 11.72
C LYS A 159 10.08 11.12 12.32
N GLU A 160 10.43 10.07 13.06
CA GLU A 160 11.75 9.89 13.68
C GLU A 160 12.87 9.77 12.65
N SER A 161 12.56 9.32 11.44
CA SER A 161 13.50 9.30 10.31
C SER A 161 13.58 10.62 9.54
N GLY A 162 12.73 11.61 9.86
CA GLY A 162 12.65 12.88 9.13
C GLY A 162 11.87 12.80 7.81
N VAL A 163 11.02 11.78 7.65
CA VAL A 163 10.13 11.63 6.50
C VAL A 163 8.71 11.96 6.94
N PHE A 164 8.01 12.77 6.15
CA PHE A 164 6.61 13.08 6.43
C PHE A 164 5.73 11.86 6.23
N ALA A 165 4.75 11.68 7.12
CA ALA A 165 3.71 10.66 6.97
C ALA A 165 2.45 11.25 6.33
N CYS A 166 1.71 10.42 5.60
CA CYS A 166 0.41 10.74 5.03
C CYS A 166 -0.59 9.62 5.36
N ALA A 167 -1.54 9.90 6.26
CA ALA A 167 -2.59 8.95 6.58
C ALA A 167 -3.61 8.88 5.44
N LYS A 168 -3.91 7.67 4.95
CA LYS A 168 -4.81 7.46 3.79
C LYS A 168 -5.68 6.19 3.91
N HIS A 169 -6.85 6.10 3.27
CA HIS A 169 -7.49 7.11 2.42
C HIS A 169 -8.75 7.64 3.13
N PHE A 170 -8.70 8.87 3.65
CA PHE A 170 -9.77 9.47 4.46
C PHE A 170 -11.06 9.67 3.65
N PRO A 171 -12.28 9.52 4.22
CA PRO A 171 -12.64 9.06 5.57
C PRO A 171 -12.47 7.57 5.89
N GLY A 172 -11.93 6.76 4.97
CA GLY A 172 -11.77 5.32 5.10
C GLY A 172 -12.42 4.57 3.93
N LYS A 173 -11.61 4.03 3.01
CA LYS A 173 -12.05 3.28 1.82
C LYS A 173 -12.15 1.76 2.06
N GLY A 174 -11.75 1.26 3.22
CA GLY A 174 -11.59 -0.18 3.49
C GLY A 174 -12.84 -1.05 3.32
N SER A 175 -14.05 -0.46 3.40
CA SER A 175 -15.32 -1.15 3.15
C SER A 175 -15.82 -1.07 1.69
N ALA A 176 -15.08 -0.42 0.79
CA ALA A 176 -15.45 -0.29 -0.62
C ALA A 176 -15.49 -1.65 -1.33
N LYS A 177 -16.59 -1.93 -2.05
CA LYS A 177 -16.80 -3.17 -2.81
C LYS A 177 -16.26 -3.13 -4.25
N VAL A 178 -15.89 -1.95 -4.73
CA VAL A 178 -15.32 -1.70 -6.06
C VAL A 178 -14.07 -0.85 -5.92
N ASP A 179 -13.14 -0.99 -6.86
CA ASP A 179 -11.90 -0.22 -6.86
C ASP A 179 -12.12 1.18 -7.49
N SER A 180 -11.66 2.24 -6.80
CA SER A 180 -11.73 3.62 -7.28
C SER A 180 -10.81 3.92 -8.48
N HIS A 181 -9.89 3.01 -8.81
CA HIS A 181 -9.18 3.06 -10.09
C HIS A 181 -10.10 2.79 -11.28
N LEU A 182 -11.24 2.11 -11.06
CA LEU A 182 -12.18 1.68 -12.10
C LEU A 182 -13.47 2.48 -12.09
N THR A 183 -14.08 2.70 -10.92
CA THR A 183 -15.34 3.45 -10.81
C THR A 183 -15.53 4.02 -9.41
N LEU A 184 -16.44 4.97 -9.22
CA LEU A 184 -16.68 5.62 -7.93
C LEU A 184 -17.29 4.65 -6.89
N PRO A 185 -16.59 4.31 -5.80
CA PRO A 185 -17.16 3.50 -4.73
C PRO A 185 -18.09 4.34 -3.85
N ILE A 186 -19.06 3.67 -3.23
CA ILE A 186 -20.00 4.28 -2.28
C ILE A 186 -19.86 3.56 -0.94
N ILE A 187 -19.73 4.32 0.15
CA ILE A 187 -19.79 3.80 1.52
C ILE A 187 -21.07 4.31 2.17
N PRO A 188 -22.11 3.47 2.30
CA PRO A 188 -23.47 3.91 2.63
C PRO A 188 -23.76 3.98 4.13
N TYR A 189 -22.74 3.87 4.98
CA TYR A 189 -22.91 3.85 6.44
C TYR A 189 -23.28 5.23 6.99
N ASP A 190 -23.98 5.23 8.13
CA ASP A 190 -24.31 6.46 8.86
C ASP A 190 -23.10 7.06 9.60
N LYS A 191 -23.28 8.26 10.14
CA LYS A 191 -22.20 8.95 10.87
C LYS A 191 -21.73 8.16 12.09
N ASP A 192 -22.65 7.57 12.86
CA ASP A 192 -22.30 6.87 14.10
C ASP A 192 -21.39 5.67 13.83
N ARG A 193 -21.69 4.92 12.76
CA ARG A 193 -20.80 3.86 12.26
C ARG A 193 -19.46 4.42 11.81
N LEU A 194 -19.45 5.45 10.97
CA LEU A 194 -18.21 6.04 10.44
C LEU A 194 -17.31 6.58 11.56
N PHE A 195 -17.88 7.20 12.61
CA PHE A 195 -17.13 7.70 13.76
C PHE A 195 -16.61 6.58 14.68
N SER A 196 -17.33 5.46 14.79
CA SER A 196 -16.95 4.34 15.66
C SER A 196 -16.02 3.32 14.99
N VAL A 197 -15.88 3.37 13.66
CA VAL A 197 -15.02 2.47 12.89
C VAL A 197 -14.09 3.24 11.96
N GLU A 198 -14.55 3.68 10.79
CA GLU A 198 -13.67 4.16 9.71
C GLU A 198 -12.81 5.37 10.11
N LEU A 199 -13.36 6.30 10.89
CA LEU A 199 -12.69 7.52 11.30
C LEU A 199 -11.76 7.35 12.51
N VAL A 200 -11.91 6.27 13.29
CA VAL A 200 -11.12 6.05 14.53
C VAL A 200 -9.61 6.19 14.28
N PRO A 201 -8.98 5.47 13.33
CA PRO A 201 -7.54 5.59 13.12
C PRO A 201 -7.12 6.98 12.60
N PHE A 202 -7.98 7.69 11.86
CA PHE A 202 -7.70 9.06 11.42
C PHE A 202 -7.76 10.07 12.56
N ILE A 203 -8.74 9.95 13.47
CA ILE A 203 -8.84 10.79 14.67
C ILE A 203 -7.58 10.63 15.52
N GLU A 204 -7.15 9.40 15.75
CA GLU A 204 -5.92 9.11 16.49
C GLU A 204 -4.68 9.67 15.77
N ALA A 205 -4.58 9.52 14.45
CA ALA A 205 -3.48 10.09 13.66
C ALA A 205 -3.42 11.63 13.73
N ILE A 206 -4.58 12.31 13.74
CA ILE A 206 -4.68 13.76 13.93
C ILE A 206 -4.17 14.15 15.31
N HIS A 207 -4.58 13.45 16.37
CA HIS A 207 -4.10 13.70 17.73
C HIS A 207 -2.59 13.46 17.88
N ALA A 208 -2.06 12.46 17.19
CA ALA A 208 -0.62 12.20 17.11
C ALA A 208 0.14 13.21 16.21
N GLY A 209 -0.57 14.16 15.58
CA GLY A 209 -0.01 15.23 14.78
C GLY A 209 0.55 14.78 13.44
N VAL A 210 -0.08 13.83 12.75
CA VAL A 210 0.30 13.41 11.38
C VAL A 210 0.45 14.62 10.45
N GLU A 211 1.47 14.62 9.58
CA GLU A 211 1.79 15.77 8.74
C GLU A 211 0.75 16.01 7.63
N ALA A 212 0.25 14.92 7.04
CA ALA A 212 -0.69 14.99 5.94
C ALA A 212 -1.79 13.93 6.02
N ILE A 213 -2.92 14.23 5.40
CA ILE A 213 -4.02 13.29 5.16
C ILE A 213 -4.36 13.31 3.68
N MET A 214 -4.55 12.12 3.11
CA MET A 214 -5.02 11.94 1.73
C MET A 214 -6.48 11.48 1.73
N PRO A 215 -7.41 12.23 1.13
CA PRO A 215 -8.79 11.82 0.98
C PRO A 215 -8.95 10.82 -0.18
N ALA A 216 -9.98 9.99 -0.07
CA ALA A 216 -10.32 8.95 -1.04
C ALA A 216 -11.28 9.48 -2.11
N HIS A 217 -11.16 8.97 -3.33
CA HIS A 217 -12.17 9.14 -4.38
C HIS A 217 -13.36 8.20 -4.15
N VAL A 218 -14.12 8.44 -3.07
CA VAL A 218 -15.25 7.62 -2.62
C VAL A 218 -16.40 8.53 -2.18
N PHE A 219 -17.64 8.16 -2.49
CA PHE A 219 -18.83 8.90 -2.07
C PHE A 219 -19.34 8.42 -0.69
N PHE A 220 -19.59 9.36 0.22
CA PHE A 220 -20.10 9.12 1.56
C PHE A 220 -21.41 9.90 1.79
N PRO A 221 -22.59 9.28 1.58
CA PRO A 221 -23.90 9.94 1.74
C PRO A 221 -24.14 10.54 3.12
N ALA A 222 -23.49 10.01 4.16
CA ALA A 222 -23.59 10.55 5.52
C ALA A 222 -22.98 11.95 5.69
N PHE A 223 -22.03 12.33 4.82
CA PHE A 223 -21.35 13.62 4.89
C PHE A 223 -21.62 14.51 3.67
N GLU A 224 -21.90 13.92 2.50
CA GLU A 224 -22.11 14.64 1.25
C GLU A 224 -23.52 14.39 0.70
N THR A 225 -24.27 15.47 0.48
CA THR A 225 -25.65 15.43 0.02
C THR A 225 -25.77 15.42 -1.50
N LYS A 226 -24.76 15.93 -2.22
CA LYS A 226 -24.68 15.85 -3.68
C LYS A 226 -24.34 14.42 -4.08
N PRO A 227 -25.25 13.70 -4.77
CA PRO A 227 -25.00 12.32 -5.17
C PRO A 227 -23.74 12.21 -6.02
N ASN A 228 -22.95 11.16 -5.78
CA ASN A 228 -21.75 10.81 -6.54
C ASN A 228 -20.64 11.88 -6.51
N LEU A 229 -20.63 12.79 -5.53
CA LEU A 229 -19.49 13.68 -5.30
C LEU A 229 -18.47 12.97 -4.39
N PRO A 230 -17.25 12.65 -4.86
CA PRO A 230 -16.25 11.98 -4.04
C PRO A 230 -15.79 12.85 -2.88
N ALA A 231 -15.36 12.22 -1.77
CA ALA A 231 -14.83 12.89 -0.59
C ALA A 231 -13.70 13.88 -0.92
N THR A 232 -12.81 13.53 -1.86
CA THR A 232 -11.74 14.42 -2.36
C THR A 232 -12.24 15.74 -2.95
N LEU A 233 -13.48 15.79 -3.45
CA LEU A 233 -14.08 16.96 -4.11
C LEU A 233 -15.16 17.64 -3.24
N SER A 234 -15.39 17.15 -2.02
CA SER A 234 -16.48 17.60 -1.15
C SER A 234 -15.98 18.54 -0.06
N SER A 235 -16.48 19.78 -0.03
CA SER A 235 -16.23 20.72 1.08
C SER A 235 -16.85 20.22 2.39
N SER A 236 -17.98 19.51 2.32
CA SER A 236 -18.62 18.88 3.49
C SER A 236 -17.68 17.86 4.15
N VAL A 237 -16.87 17.16 3.37
CA VAL A 237 -15.88 16.19 3.89
C VAL A 237 -14.55 16.86 4.24
N LEU A 238 -13.91 17.58 3.31
CA LEU A 238 -12.57 18.12 3.54
C LEU A 238 -12.57 19.31 4.50
N THR A 239 -13.56 20.19 4.41
CA THR A 239 -13.62 21.38 5.26
C THR A 239 -14.48 21.14 6.50
N ASP A 240 -15.75 20.76 6.35
CA ASP A 240 -16.65 20.71 7.52
C ASP A 240 -16.34 19.54 8.45
N LEU A 241 -16.14 18.34 7.92
CA LEU A 241 -15.71 17.21 8.73
C LEU A 241 -14.24 17.35 9.13
N LEU A 242 -13.31 17.35 8.18
CA LEU A 242 -11.89 17.19 8.50
C LEU A 242 -11.23 18.43 9.11
N ARG A 243 -11.45 19.64 8.56
CA ARG A 243 -10.87 20.87 9.12
C ARG A 243 -11.60 21.37 10.36
N LYS A 244 -12.94 21.42 10.34
CA LYS A 244 -13.74 22.04 11.42
C LYS A 244 -14.07 21.04 12.52
N THR A 245 -14.65 19.88 12.19
CA THR A 245 -15.10 18.90 13.20
C THR A 245 -13.94 18.14 13.82
N LEU A 246 -13.02 17.61 13.01
CA LEU A 246 -11.86 16.85 13.49
C LEU A 246 -10.64 17.72 13.81
N GLY A 247 -10.67 19.00 13.42
CA GLY A 247 -9.63 19.96 13.80
C GLY A 247 -8.27 19.78 13.11
N PHE A 248 -8.18 19.01 12.02
CA PHE A 248 -6.90 18.72 11.36
C PHE A 248 -6.24 20.00 10.79
N LYS A 249 -4.97 20.23 11.13
CA LYS A 249 -4.20 21.43 10.74
C LYS A 249 -3.11 21.18 9.70
N GLY A 250 -2.73 19.92 9.46
CA GLY A 250 -1.68 19.55 8.50
C GLY A 250 -2.11 19.70 7.04
N MET A 251 -1.31 19.16 6.12
CA MET A 251 -1.57 19.27 4.68
C MET A 251 -2.65 18.29 4.21
N LEU A 252 -3.53 18.74 3.32
CA LEU A 252 -4.41 17.87 2.55
C LEU A 252 -3.87 17.71 1.13
N ILE A 253 -3.47 16.51 0.78
CA ILE A 253 -3.04 16.14 -0.58
C ILE A 253 -4.08 15.21 -1.18
N THR A 254 -4.57 15.48 -2.38
CA THR A 254 -5.52 14.58 -3.05
C THR A 254 -4.88 13.20 -3.32
N ASP A 255 -5.69 12.15 -3.39
CA ASP A 255 -5.30 10.97 -4.17
C ASP A 255 -5.20 11.35 -5.67
N ASP A 256 -4.61 10.49 -6.51
CA ASP A 256 -4.29 10.86 -7.89
C ASP A 256 -5.53 11.27 -8.68
N LEU A 257 -5.56 12.52 -9.18
CA LEU A 257 -6.70 13.07 -9.91
C LEU A 257 -6.82 12.49 -11.33
N GLU A 258 -5.89 11.63 -11.75
CA GLU A 258 -5.99 10.87 -12.99
C GLU A 258 -6.74 9.54 -12.85
N MET A 259 -7.11 9.12 -11.63
CA MET A 259 -7.83 7.87 -11.40
C MET A 259 -9.23 7.84 -12.03
N GLY A 260 -9.70 6.65 -12.40
CA GLY A 260 -10.99 6.46 -13.11
C GLY A 260 -12.20 7.07 -12.40
N ALA A 261 -12.30 6.93 -11.08
CA ALA A 261 -13.39 7.54 -10.28
C ALA A 261 -13.49 9.07 -10.41
N ILE A 262 -12.44 9.75 -10.87
CA ILE A 262 -12.41 11.19 -11.12
C ILE A 262 -12.52 11.48 -12.62
N THR A 263 -11.68 10.85 -13.44
CA THR A 263 -11.56 11.18 -14.86
C THR A 263 -12.78 10.80 -15.68
N GLU A 264 -13.53 9.75 -15.29
CA GLU A 264 -14.75 9.35 -15.98
C GLU A 264 -15.92 10.32 -15.76
N THR A 265 -15.91 11.11 -14.67
CA THR A 265 -17.06 11.94 -14.27
C THR A 265 -16.79 13.44 -14.35
N PHE A 266 -15.59 13.90 -13.97
CA PHE A 266 -15.29 15.33 -13.82
C PHE A 266 -14.21 15.83 -14.78
N GLY A 267 -13.28 14.96 -15.18
CA GLY A 267 -12.04 15.38 -15.85
C GLY A 267 -11.10 16.13 -14.90
N VAL A 268 -9.81 16.18 -15.27
CA VAL A 268 -8.76 16.65 -14.35
C VAL A 268 -8.89 18.14 -13.97
N ALA A 269 -9.36 18.99 -14.89
CA ALA A 269 -9.49 20.43 -14.66
C ALA A 269 -10.53 20.74 -13.57
N ASP A 270 -11.75 20.24 -13.74
CA ASP A 270 -12.85 20.45 -12.79
C ASP A 270 -12.59 19.73 -11.47
N ALA A 271 -11.94 18.56 -11.51
CA ALA A 271 -11.55 17.85 -10.30
C ALA A 271 -10.50 18.62 -9.49
N ALA A 272 -9.43 19.12 -10.14
CA ALA A 272 -8.41 19.94 -9.49
C ALA A 272 -9.02 21.19 -8.86
N ARG A 273 -9.87 21.90 -9.60
CA ARG A 273 -10.59 23.08 -9.12
C ARG A 273 -11.49 22.75 -7.93
N SER A 274 -12.28 21.68 -8.04
CA SER A 274 -13.23 21.29 -6.99
C SER A 274 -12.51 20.83 -5.72
N ALA A 275 -11.43 20.05 -5.83
CA ALA A 275 -10.62 19.63 -4.69
C ALA A 275 -9.99 20.83 -3.97
N PHE A 276 -9.40 21.76 -4.73
CA PHE A 276 -8.81 22.99 -4.19
C PHE A 276 -9.83 23.84 -3.41
N LEU A 277 -11.01 24.05 -4.01
CA LEU A 277 -12.10 24.80 -3.37
C LEU A 277 -12.72 24.05 -2.19
N ALA A 278 -12.74 22.71 -2.22
CA ALA A 278 -13.23 21.86 -1.14
C ALA A 278 -12.34 21.91 0.11
N GLY A 279 -11.04 22.18 -0.06
CA GLY A 279 -10.09 22.34 1.05
C GLY A 279 -8.75 21.63 0.86
N ALA A 280 -8.52 20.95 -0.27
CA ALA A 280 -7.21 20.39 -0.57
C ALA A 280 -6.15 21.51 -0.66
N ASP A 281 -4.97 21.25 -0.12
CA ASP A 281 -3.83 22.17 -0.21
C ASP A 281 -2.91 21.78 -1.36
N LEU A 282 -2.77 20.48 -1.64
CA LEU A 282 -1.92 19.92 -2.67
C LEU A 282 -2.73 19.03 -3.62
N LEU A 283 -2.50 19.18 -4.92
CA LEU A 283 -3.16 18.46 -6.00
C LEU A 283 -2.20 17.46 -6.61
N LEU A 284 -2.51 16.17 -6.49
CA LEU A 284 -1.69 15.07 -7.00
C LEU A 284 -2.11 14.68 -8.41
N ILE A 285 -1.18 14.76 -9.37
CA ILE A 285 -1.40 14.40 -10.79
C ILE A 285 -0.18 13.62 -11.32
N CYS A 286 -0.30 12.30 -11.35
CA CYS A 286 0.87 11.42 -11.35
C CYS A 286 1.53 11.15 -12.72
N HIS A 287 0.86 11.37 -13.85
CA HIS A 287 1.24 10.70 -15.10
C HIS A 287 1.37 11.61 -16.33
N ASP A 288 0.36 12.42 -16.62
CA ASP A 288 0.22 13.14 -17.90
C ASP A 288 0.55 14.63 -17.76
N LEU A 289 1.59 15.08 -18.47
CA LEU A 289 2.07 16.47 -18.43
C LEU A 289 1.03 17.47 -18.94
N GLU A 290 0.22 17.12 -19.94
CA GLU A 290 -0.81 18.03 -20.45
C GLU A 290 -1.94 18.20 -19.45
N LYS A 291 -2.30 17.13 -18.73
CA LYS A 291 -3.24 17.21 -17.60
C LYS A 291 -2.69 18.07 -16.46
N GLN A 292 -1.39 17.96 -16.15
CA GLN A 292 -0.72 18.79 -15.15
C GLN A 292 -0.74 20.27 -15.56
N ARG A 293 -0.43 20.58 -16.82
CA ARG A 293 -0.51 21.94 -17.38
C ARG A 293 -1.93 22.49 -17.31
N LEU A 294 -2.92 21.66 -17.67
CA LEU A 294 -4.32 22.05 -17.65
C LEU A 294 -4.77 22.40 -16.23
N ALA A 295 -4.52 21.53 -15.25
CA ALA A 295 -4.86 21.78 -13.86
C ALA A 295 -4.21 23.07 -13.32
N ALA A 296 -2.90 23.27 -13.55
CA ALA A 296 -2.20 24.46 -13.10
C ALA A 296 -2.80 25.76 -13.71
N LYS A 297 -3.16 25.74 -14.99
CA LYS A 297 -3.87 26.85 -15.66
C LYS A 297 -5.26 27.08 -15.06
N THR A 298 -6.03 26.02 -14.81
CA THR A 298 -7.36 26.12 -14.20
C THR A 298 -7.31 26.74 -12.81
N ILE A 299 -6.37 26.34 -11.94
CA ILE A 299 -6.25 26.95 -10.61
C ILE A 299 -5.79 28.41 -10.70
N LEU A 300 -4.90 28.74 -11.65
CA LEU A 300 -4.50 30.13 -11.89
C LEU A 300 -5.69 31.01 -12.30
N GLU A 301 -6.60 30.49 -13.14
CA GLU A 301 -7.82 31.19 -13.56
C GLU A 301 -8.83 31.33 -12.42
N GLU A 302 -9.05 30.27 -11.63
CA GLU A 302 -9.92 30.32 -10.44
C GLU A 302 -9.40 31.37 -9.45
N VAL A 303 -8.12 31.36 -9.10
CA VAL A 303 -7.53 32.33 -8.16
C VAL A 303 -7.65 33.77 -8.65
N LYS A 304 -7.52 34.01 -9.97
CA LYS A 304 -7.66 35.36 -10.54
C LYS A 304 -9.10 35.87 -10.57
N SER A 305 -10.06 34.96 -10.75
CA SER A 305 -11.46 35.31 -11.00
C SER A 305 -12.34 35.22 -9.75
N SER A 306 -11.87 34.57 -8.69
CA SER A 306 -12.66 34.22 -7.51
C SER A 306 -11.98 34.69 -6.22
N SER A 307 -12.70 35.48 -5.41
CA SER A 307 -12.23 35.88 -4.07
C SER A 307 -12.03 34.67 -3.15
N LEU A 308 -12.87 33.64 -3.29
CA LEU A 308 -12.71 32.37 -2.58
C LEU A 308 -11.43 31.65 -3.03
N GLY A 309 -11.15 31.62 -4.34
CA GLY A 309 -9.92 31.05 -4.88
C GLY A 309 -8.68 31.74 -4.31
N ALA A 310 -8.65 33.07 -4.29
CA ALA A 310 -7.55 33.85 -3.70
C ALA A 310 -7.37 33.56 -2.19
N PHE A 311 -8.47 33.48 -1.42
CA PHE A 311 -8.42 33.12 -0.01
C PHE A 311 -7.86 31.70 0.20
N ARG A 312 -8.33 30.73 -0.59
CA ARG A 312 -7.87 29.33 -0.52
C ARG A 312 -6.37 29.21 -0.83
N LEU A 313 -5.87 29.98 -1.80
CA LEU A 313 -4.44 29.99 -2.12
C LEU A 313 -3.59 30.41 -0.91
N GLU A 314 -3.96 31.49 -0.22
CA GLU A 314 -3.19 31.96 0.94
C GLU A 314 -3.21 30.97 2.11
N GLU A 315 -4.36 30.37 2.39
CA GLU A 315 -4.46 29.30 3.39
C GLU A 315 -3.57 28.10 3.06
N SER A 316 -3.62 27.60 1.81
CA SER A 316 -2.81 26.46 1.39
C SER A 316 -1.32 26.78 1.43
N LYS A 317 -0.92 27.96 0.96
CA LYS A 317 0.48 28.43 1.01
C LYS A 317 1.02 28.47 2.43
N HIS A 318 0.21 28.92 3.39
CA HIS A 318 0.62 28.96 4.79
C HIS A 318 0.93 27.55 5.32
N ARG A 319 0.03 26.59 5.11
CA ARG A 319 0.25 25.19 5.54
C ARG A 319 1.44 24.53 4.84
N ILE A 320 1.58 24.76 3.53
CA ILE A 320 2.70 24.25 2.74
C ILE A 320 4.03 24.83 3.24
N PHE A 321 4.06 26.12 3.58
CA PHE A 321 5.24 26.77 4.13
C PHE A 321 5.62 26.17 5.50
N GLU A 322 4.67 26.04 6.42
CA GLU A 322 4.92 25.42 7.74
C GLU A 322 5.41 23.98 7.62
N ALA A 323 4.79 23.21 6.72
CA ALA A 323 5.20 21.84 6.40
C ALA A 323 6.63 21.79 5.84
N ARG A 324 6.97 22.71 4.92
CA ARG A 324 8.29 22.82 4.32
C ARG A 324 9.34 23.14 5.37
N GLU A 325 9.14 24.16 6.19
CA GLU A 325 10.06 24.53 7.27
C GLU A 325 10.31 23.35 8.21
N LYS A 326 9.25 22.65 8.62
CA LYS A 326 9.37 21.46 9.46
C LYS A 326 10.19 20.35 8.78
N ASN A 327 9.92 20.03 7.51
CA ASN A 327 10.59 18.94 6.80
C ASN A 327 12.08 19.23 6.56
N PHE A 328 12.42 20.43 6.09
CA PHE A 328 13.79 20.78 5.72
C PHE A 328 14.66 21.23 6.90
N SER A 329 14.06 21.49 8.07
CA SER A 329 14.83 21.65 9.33
C SER A 329 15.50 20.35 9.79
N PHE A 330 15.01 19.20 9.35
CA PHE A 330 15.57 17.90 9.69
C PHE A 330 16.82 17.60 8.86
N LYS A 331 17.94 17.34 9.55
CA LYS A 331 19.20 16.93 8.93
C LYS A 331 19.43 15.44 9.19
N PRO A 332 19.17 14.55 8.21
CA PRO A 332 19.44 13.14 8.38
C PRO A 332 20.93 12.89 8.55
N PRO A 333 21.34 11.89 9.33
CA PRO A 333 22.73 11.45 9.36
C PRO A 333 23.15 10.98 7.96
N PRO A 334 24.38 11.24 7.52
CA PRO A 334 24.86 10.75 6.23
C PRO A 334 25.12 9.24 6.36
N VAL A 335 24.14 8.45 5.94
CA VAL A 335 24.24 6.98 5.86
C VAL A 335 23.92 6.59 4.44
N ASP A 336 24.75 5.74 3.84
CA ASP A 336 24.50 5.22 2.51
C ASP A 336 23.46 4.07 2.53
N LEU A 337 22.78 3.88 1.40
CA LEU A 337 21.73 2.88 1.25
C LEU A 337 22.23 1.45 1.54
N ASP A 338 23.45 1.09 1.10
CA ASP A 338 23.95 -0.28 1.22
C ASP A 338 24.17 -0.64 2.70
N SER A 339 24.72 0.29 3.50
CA SER A 339 24.86 0.12 4.94
C SER A 339 23.51 -0.03 5.65
N LEU A 340 22.49 0.72 5.24
CA LEU A 340 21.14 0.61 5.79
C LEU A 340 20.52 -0.75 5.47
N VAL A 341 20.57 -1.17 4.19
CA VAL A 341 20.06 -2.46 3.74
C VAL A 341 20.73 -3.61 4.48
N GLU A 342 22.05 -3.55 4.70
CA GLU A 342 22.77 -4.55 5.48
C GLU A 342 22.28 -4.59 6.93
N SER A 343 22.14 -3.42 7.57
CA SER A 343 21.66 -3.31 8.96
C SER A 343 20.19 -3.75 9.13
N ASN A 344 19.40 -3.69 8.06
CA ASN A 344 17.98 -4.01 8.07
C ASN A 344 17.69 -5.51 7.96
N LYS A 345 18.68 -6.36 7.62
CA LYS A 345 18.48 -7.81 7.43
C LYS A 345 17.83 -8.51 8.62
N GLU A 346 18.27 -8.23 9.83
CA GLU A 346 17.69 -8.83 11.05
C GLU A 346 16.24 -8.39 11.24
N LEU A 347 15.94 -7.10 11.03
CA LEU A 347 14.58 -6.59 11.16
C LEU A 347 13.66 -7.19 10.09
N ILE A 348 14.13 -7.37 8.86
CA ILE A 348 13.42 -8.07 7.79
C ILE A 348 13.13 -9.51 8.21
N GLU A 349 14.14 -10.26 8.65
CA GLU A 349 13.96 -11.67 9.07
C GLU A 349 12.95 -11.79 10.22
N VAL A 350 13.10 -10.98 11.27
CA VAL A 350 12.23 -11.00 12.45
C VAL A 350 10.79 -10.62 12.10
N SER A 351 10.60 -9.54 11.33
CA SER A 351 9.27 -9.03 11.01
C SER A 351 8.49 -9.98 10.08
N HIS A 352 9.15 -10.56 9.07
CA HIS A 352 8.49 -11.56 8.20
C HIS A 352 8.26 -12.89 8.91
N SER A 353 9.19 -13.37 9.73
CA SER A 353 9.04 -14.67 10.43
C SER A 353 7.92 -14.62 11.46
N LYS A 354 7.82 -13.55 12.24
CA LYS A 354 6.73 -13.37 13.21
C LYS A 354 5.35 -13.22 12.57
N ALA A 355 5.29 -12.83 11.30
CA ALA A 355 4.04 -12.67 10.57
C ALA A 355 3.45 -14.00 10.05
N ILE A 356 4.19 -15.11 10.08
CA ILE A 356 3.68 -16.40 9.60
C ILE A 356 2.74 -17.00 10.64
N LEU A 357 1.42 -16.95 10.40
CA LEU A 357 0.43 -17.43 11.35
C LEU A 357 -0.23 -18.73 10.88
N ILE A 358 -0.28 -19.72 11.78
CA ILE A 358 -1.02 -20.96 11.55
C ILE A 358 -2.49 -20.74 11.85
N ARG A 359 -3.34 -21.21 10.93
CA ARG A 359 -4.79 -21.22 11.09
C ARG A 359 -5.28 -22.58 11.58
N ARG A 360 -4.86 -23.65 10.90
CA ARG A 360 -5.17 -25.03 11.21
C ARG A 360 -3.92 -25.86 10.96
N MET A 361 -3.57 -26.79 11.83
CA MET A 361 -2.43 -27.68 11.58
C MET A 361 -2.61 -28.99 12.33
N SER A 362 -2.53 -30.11 11.61
CA SER A 362 -2.55 -31.43 12.21
C SER A 362 -1.22 -31.71 12.92
N ILE A 363 -1.27 -32.46 14.03
CA ILE A 363 -0.08 -32.84 14.79
C ILE A 363 0.92 -33.59 13.89
N GLY A 364 2.20 -33.19 13.98
CA GLY A 364 3.29 -33.81 13.21
C GLY A 364 3.31 -33.44 11.73
N ARG A 365 2.46 -32.51 11.28
CA ARG A 365 2.43 -32.09 9.87
C ARG A 365 3.58 -31.14 9.51
N LEU A 366 4.02 -30.33 10.46
CA LEU A 366 5.23 -29.52 10.35
C LEU A 366 6.33 -30.09 11.27
N PRO A 367 7.61 -30.04 10.84
CA PRO A 367 8.07 -29.63 9.51
C PRO A 367 7.70 -30.64 8.41
N LEU A 368 7.88 -30.25 7.14
CA LEU A 368 7.73 -31.17 6.01
C LEU A 368 8.70 -32.36 6.16
N SER A 369 8.27 -33.54 5.70
CA SER A 369 9.05 -34.77 5.79
C SER A 369 10.32 -34.68 4.97
N THR A 370 11.45 -35.13 5.51
CA THR A 370 12.70 -35.25 4.74
C THR A 370 12.67 -36.39 3.73
N ARG A 371 11.72 -37.32 3.85
CA ARG A 371 11.65 -38.55 3.03
C ARG A 371 10.59 -38.51 1.93
N ASN A 372 9.54 -37.70 2.10
CA ASN A 372 8.44 -37.67 1.15
C ASN A 372 8.82 -36.79 -0.05
N PRO A 373 8.48 -37.20 -1.28
CA PRO A 373 8.46 -36.31 -2.43
C PRO A 373 7.61 -35.07 -2.13
N LYS A 374 8.09 -33.91 -2.60
CA LYS A 374 7.42 -32.62 -2.39
C LYS A 374 6.87 -32.13 -3.71
N VAL A 375 5.60 -31.72 -3.67
CA VAL A 375 4.95 -31.09 -4.80
C VAL A 375 4.40 -29.75 -4.35
N PHE A 376 4.83 -28.69 -5.02
CA PHE A 376 4.37 -27.33 -4.80
C PHE A 376 3.48 -26.89 -5.97
N ILE A 377 2.26 -26.47 -5.65
CA ILE A 377 1.38 -25.77 -6.58
C ILE A 377 1.52 -24.28 -6.32
N LEU A 378 2.08 -23.56 -7.29
CA LEU A 378 2.57 -22.19 -7.14
C LEU A 378 1.81 -21.25 -8.07
N PRO A 379 1.39 -20.06 -7.59
CA PRO A 379 0.81 -19.06 -8.46
C PRO A 379 1.89 -18.40 -9.31
N GLU A 380 1.54 -18.00 -10.54
CA GLU A 380 2.29 -16.97 -11.26
C GLU A 380 2.04 -15.62 -10.57
N ILE A 381 3.07 -15.03 -9.96
CA ILE A 381 2.92 -13.79 -9.23
C ILE A 381 2.80 -12.62 -10.22
N GLU A 382 1.60 -12.08 -10.34
CA GLU A 382 1.28 -10.86 -11.10
C GLU A 382 0.73 -9.77 -10.17
N ALA A 383 0.86 -8.50 -10.59
CA ALA A 383 0.18 -7.38 -9.95
C ALA A 383 -1.34 -7.53 -10.18
N LEU A 384 -2.13 -7.55 -9.09
CA LEU A 384 -3.59 -7.72 -9.20
C LEU A 384 -4.35 -6.39 -9.19
N VAL A 385 -3.72 -5.33 -8.69
CA VAL A 385 -4.28 -3.97 -8.64
C VAL A 385 -3.26 -2.97 -9.16
N GLN A 386 -3.73 -1.84 -9.71
CA GLN A 386 -2.88 -0.88 -10.43
C GLN A 386 -1.76 -0.26 -9.57
N VAL A 387 -1.93 -0.24 -8.24
CA VAL A 387 -0.93 0.33 -7.32
C VAL A 387 0.21 -0.62 -6.99
N GLU A 388 0.14 -1.89 -7.37
CA GLU A 388 1.19 -2.87 -7.11
C GLU A 388 2.27 -2.86 -8.18
N GLU A 389 3.48 -3.20 -7.77
CA GLU A 389 4.61 -3.39 -8.69
C GLU A 389 4.97 -4.87 -8.79
N GLU A 390 5.44 -5.30 -9.95
CA GLU A 390 6.01 -6.63 -10.11
C GLU A 390 7.45 -6.66 -9.62
N GLN A 391 7.82 -7.72 -8.88
CA GLN A 391 9.21 -7.93 -8.48
C GLN A 391 9.91 -8.72 -9.58
N LYS A 392 10.92 -8.12 -10.21
CA LYS A 392 11.84 -8.84 -11.11
C LYS A 392 12.82 -9.64 -10.25
N GLY A 393 13.05 -10.91 -10.58
CA GLY A 393 14.00 -11.75 -9.85
C GLY A 393 13.79 -13.24 -10.09
N GLU A 394 14.41 -14.05 -9.23
CA GLU A 394 14.24 -15.49 -9.25
C GLU A 394 12.79 -15.86 -8.89
N GLY A 395 12.12 -16.67 -9.72
CA GLY A 395 10.74 -17.10 -9.49
C GLY A 395 10.60 -17.98 -8.25
N LEU A 396 9.35 -18.23 -7.82
CA LEU A 396 9.05 -19.06 -6.64
C LEU A 396 9.73 -20.44 -6.64
N SER A 397 9.94 -21.04 -7.82
CA SER A 397 10.65 -22.31 -7.95
C SER A 397 12.11 -22.26 -7.49
N SER A 398 12.81 -21.13 -7.67
CA SER A 398 14.18 -20.99 -7.17
C SER A 398 14.23 -21.05 -5.66
N PHE A 399 13.32 -20.35 -4.98
CA PHE A 399 13.17 -20.41 -3.53
C PHE A 399 12.83 -21.81 -3.05
N VAL A 400 11.94 -22.53 -3.75
CA VAL A 400 11.63 -23.93 -3.43
C VAL A 400 12.89 -24.79 -3.55
N ASN A 401 13.63 -24.66 -4.66
CA ASN A 401 14.83 -25.46 -4.94
C ASN A 401 15.97 -25.22 -3.94
N GLN A 402 16.05 -24.02 -3.34
CA GLN A 402 17.01 -23.74 -2.27
C GLN A 402 16.80 -24.61 -1.03
N TYR A 403 15.53 -24.93 -0.70
CA TYR A 403 15.19 -25.77 0.45
C TYR A 403 15.04 -27.25 0.07
N TRP A 404 14.49 -27.51 -1.12
CA TRP A 404 14.14 -28.84 -1.60
C TRP A 404 14.48 -28.98 -3.09
N PRO A 405 15.75 -29.30 -3.44
CA PRO A 405 16.21 -29.38 -4.84
C PRO A 405 15.46 -30.38 -5.73
N GLU A 406 14.85 -31.41 -5.13
CA GLU A 406 14.10 -32.45 -5.83
C GLU A 406 12.57 -32.19 -5.84
N ALA A 407 12.13 -31.03 -5.34
CA ALA A 407 10.70 -30.72 -5.30
C ALA A 407 10.15 -30.42 -6.71
N GLN A 408 8.98 -30.97 -7.00
CA GLN A 408 8.23 -30.64 -8.20
C GLN A 408 7.47 -29.32 -8.00
N CYS A 409 7.63 -28.39 -8.92
CA CYS A 409 6.87 -27.13 -8.94
C CYS A 409 5.90 -27.12 -10.13
N VAL A 410 4.63 -26.86 -9.86
CA VAL A 410 3.57 -26.74 -10.87
C VAL A 410 2.96 -25.34 -10.76
N PHE A 411 2.95 -24.60 -11.86
CA PHE A 411 2.48 -23.22 -11.88
C PHE A 411 1.05 -23.09 -12.37
N PHE A 412 0.31 -22.12 -11.85
CA PHE A 412 -1.01 -21.73 -12.35
C PHE A 412 -1.14 -20.19 -12.43
N PRO A 413 -1.81 -19.66 -13.45
CA PRO A 413 -2.14 -18.23 -13.50
C PRO A 413 -3.21 -17.92 -12.44
N PRO A 414 -3.14 -16.83 -11.66
CA PRO A 414 -4.10 -16.59 -10.58
C PRO A 414 -5.57 -16.50 -11.01
N LYS A 415 -5.83 -15.96 -12.20
CA LYS A 415 -7.17 -15.85 -12.79
C LYS A 415 -7.41 -17.01 -13.75
N CYS A 416 -7.81 -18.16 -13.21
CA CYS A 416 -8.13 -19.34 -14.00
C CYS A 416 -9.39 -20.04 -13.50
N THR A 417 -9.88 -20.96 -14.32
CA THR A 417 -11.03 -21.83 -14.03
C THR A 417 -10.65 -22.97 -13.09
N THR A 418 -11.66 -23.55 -12.45
CA THR A 418 -11.51 -24.72 -11.58
C THR A 418 -10.89 -25.89 -12.35
N GLU A 419 -11.33 -26.11 -13.60
CA GLU A 419 -10.92 -27.21 -14.46
C GLU A 419 -9.44 -27.11 -14.85
N GLU A 420 -8.94 -25.91 -15.13
CA GLU A 420 -7.54 -25.66 -15.46
C GLU A 420 -6.62 -26.01 -14.29
N ILE A 421 -6.88 -25.46 -13.09
CA ILE A 421 -6.08 -25.78 -11.89
C ILE A 421 -6.21 -27.26 -11.54
N TRP A 422 -7.42 -27.80 -11.59
CA TRP A 422 -7.64 -29.20 -11.25
C TRP A 422 -6.90 -30.14 -12.22
N GLY A 423 -6.89 -29.82 -13.51
CA GLY A 423 -6.12 -30.56 -14.51
C GLY A 423 -4.62 -30.56 -14.20
N LEU A 424 -4.08 -29.41 -13.78
CA LEU A 424 -2.69 -29.29 -13.36
C LEU A 424 -2.40 -30.15 -12.11
N ILE A 425 -3.25 -30.10 -11.08
CA ILE A 425 -3.08 -30.88 -9.85
C ILE A 425 -3.19 -32.38 -10.17
N ALA A 426 -4.27 -32.82 -10.81
CA ALA A 426 -4.53 -34.23 -11.08
C ALA A 426 -3.51 -34.87 -12.05
N GLY A 427 -2.93 -34.08 -12.95
CA GLY A 427 -1.91 -34.54 -13.89
C GLY A 427 -0.50 -34.63 -13.30
N ASN A 428 -0.21 -33.91 -12.23
CA ASN A 428 1.15 -33.78 -11.69
C ASN A 428 1.32 -34.35 -10.27
N VAL A 429 0.24 -34.45 -9.49
CA VAL A 429 0.32 -34.96 -8.11
C VAL A 429 0.07 -36.47 -8.11
N PRO A 430 1.01 -37.30 -7.65
CA PRO A 430 0.81 -38.74 -7.54
C PRO A 430 -0.43 -39.06 -6.69
N ARG A 431 -1.17 -40.11 -7.08
CA ARG A 431 -2.38 -40.54 -6.35
C ARG A 431 -2.07 -40.81 -4.86
N PRO A 432 -3.03 -40.57 -3.94
CA PRO A 432 -2.82 -40.49 -2.48
C PRO A 432 -2.30 -41.77 -1.78
N ASN A 433 -2.06 -42.86 -2.51
CA ASN A 433 -1.53 -44.11 -1.96
C ASN A 433 0.00 -44.05 -1.72
N ALA A 434 0.69 -43.01 -2.21
CA ALA A 434 2.10 -42.74 -1.90
C ALA A 434 2.21 -41.55 -0.93
N PRO A 435 3.09 -41.60 0.09
CA PRO A 435 3.27 -40.49 1.02
C PRO A 435 3.94 -39.32 0.31
N ILE A 436 3.19 -38.24 0.08
CA ILE A 436 3.67 -36.99 -0.53
C ILE A 436 3.47 -35.80 0.42
N ASP A 437 4.32 -34.80 0.29
CA ASP A 437 4.12 -33.49 0.88
C ASP A 437 3.61 -32.52 -0.19
N LEU A 438 2.28 -32.38 -0.27
CA LEU A 438 1.63 -31.42 -1.16
C LEU A 438 1.46 -30.06 -0.44
N VAL A 439 2.01 -29.01 -1.04
CA VAL A 439 1.88 -27.62 -0.56
C VAL A 439 1.27 -26.78 -1.68
N ILE A 440 0.18 -26.06 -1.37
CA ILE A 440 -0.45 -25.12 -2.29
C ILE A 440 -0.25 -23.71 -1.77
N LEU A 441 0.34 -22.83 -2.57
CA LEU A 441 0.38 -21.40 -2.29
C LEU A 441 -0.83 -20.76 -2.99
N SER A 442 -1.79 -20.24 -2.22
CA SER A 442 -2.97 -19.57 -2.78
C SER A 442 -2.73 -18.07 -2.94
N TYR A 443 -3.36 -17.49 -3.95
CA TYR A 443 -3.20 -16.07 -4.28
C TYR A 443 -4.58 -15.44 -4.50
N ASN A 444 -5.21 -15.05 -3.38
CA ASN A 444 -6.57 -14.50 -3.32
C ASN A 444 -7.67 -15.47 -3.77
N ALA A 445 -7.57 -16.75 -3.38
CA ALA A 445 -8.62 -17.74 -3.62
C ALA A 445 -10.02 -17.30 -3.12
N HIS A 446 -10.11 -16.51 -2.04
CA HIS A 446 -11.40 -15.95 -1.58
C HIS A 446 -12.09 -15.04 -2.62
N LEU A 447 -11.34 -14.43 -3.55
CA LEU A 447 -11.87 -13.61 -4.65
C LEU A 447 -11.93 -14.39 -5.97
N PHE A 448 -11.02 -15.34 -6.20
CA PHE A 448 -10.95 -16.14 -7.42
C PHE A 448 -11.56 -17.53 -7.22
N THR A 449 -12.83 -17.69 -7.61
CA THR A 449 -13.61 -18.91 -7.38
C THR A 449 -12.97 -20.16 -7.99
N GLY A 450 -12.29 -20.06 -9.13
CA GLY A 450 -11.57 -21.18 -9.73
C GLY A 450 -10.49 -21.77 -8.81
N GLN A 451 -9.69 -20.90 -8.16
CA GLN A 451 -8.72 -21.30 -7.13
C GLN A 451 -9.43 -21.95 -5.94
N LYS A 452 -10.44 -21.27 -5.39
CA LYS A 452 -11.18 -21.75 -4.21
C LYS A 452 -11.72 -23.16 -4.42
N ASP A 453 -12.38 -23.41 -5.53
CA ASP A 453 -13.09 -24.66 -5.76
C ASP A 453 -12.10 -25.79 -6.08
N ALA A 454 -11.05 -25.51 -6.86
CA ALA A 454 -9.99 -26.48 -7.15
C ALA A 454 -9.21 -26.87 -5.89
N PHE A 455 -8.88 -25.91 -5.01
CA PHE A 455 -8.15 -26.18 -3.77
C PHE A 455 -9.02 -26.90 -2.73
N ASN A 456 -10.32 -26.60 -2.63
CA ASN A 456 -11.22 -27.39 -1.79
C ASN A 456 -11.31 -28.84 -2.29
N LYS A 457 -11.37 -29.05 -3.61
CA LYS A 457 -11.32 -30.39 -4.20
C LYS A 457 -10.01 -31.11 -3.90
N ALA A 458 -8.87 -30.43 -4.06
CA ALA A 458 -7.56 -30.98 -3.72
C ALA A 458 -7.45 -31.36 -2.24
N ALA A 459 -7.96 -30.52 -1.34
CA ALA A 459 -7.95 -30.80 0.09
C ALA A 459 -8.79 -32.02 0.50
N LYS A 460 -9.88 -32.32 -0.22
CA LYS A 460 -10.65 -33.56 -0.03
C LYS A 460 -9.86 -34.79 -0.45
N GLU A 461 -9.14 -34.71 -1.57
CA GLU A 461 -8.37 -35.84 -2.10
C GLU A 461 -7.03 -36.05 -1.38
N PHE A 462 -6.44 -34.98 -0.85
CA PHE A 462 -5.17 -34.97 -0.14
C PHE A 462 -5.33 -34.38 1.28
N PRO A 463 -5.80 -35.15 2.27
CA PRO A 463 -6.09 -34.62 3.62
C PRO A 463 -4.89 -34.04 4.38
N THR A 464 -3.67 -34.37 3.97
CA THR A 464 -2.41 -33.88 4.56
C THR A 464 -1.85 -32.65 3.83
N LEU A 465 -2.52 -32.15 2.79
CA LEU A 465 -2.08 -30.94 2.09
C LEU A 465 -1.95 -29.77 3.07
N ILE A 466 -0.94 -28.92 2.83
CA ILE A 466 -0.79 -27.62 3.47
C ILE A 466 -1.18 -26.54 2.48
N LEU A 467 -2.15 -25.70 2.86
CA LEU A 467 -2.49 -24.48 2.15
C LEU A 467 -1.78 -23.28 2.79
N ALA A 468 -0.97 -22.57 2.01
CA ALA A 468 -0.34 -21.32 2.41
C ALA A 468 -1.01 -20.14 1.68
N ALA A 469 -1.75 -19.31 2.41
CA ALA A 469 -2.30 -18.06 1.88
C ALA A 469 -1.19 -17.01 1.81
N ILE A 470 -0.64 -16.77 0.61
CA ILE A 470 0.54 -15.91 0.46
C ILE A 470 0.21 -14.43 0.18
N ARG A 471 -1.07 -14.09 0.06
CA ARG A 471 -1.54 -12.71 -0.10
C ARG A 471 -2.60 -12.40 0.94
N ASN A 472 -3.87 -12.31 0.55
CA ASN A 472 -4.93 -12.07 1.51
C ASN A 472 -5.12 -13.32 2.38
N PRO A 473 -5.20 -13.17 3.71
CA PRO A 473 -5.34 -14.29 4.62
C PRO A 473 -6.66 -15.06 4.49
N TYR A 474 -7.72 -14.45 3.95
CA TYR A 474 -9.07 -15.04 3.87
C TYR A 474 -9.13 -16.38 3.13
N ASP A 475 -8.14 -16.68 2.30
CA ASP A 475 -8.03 -17.96 1.59
C ASP A 475 -8.00 -19.15 2.56
N VAL A 476 -7.45 -18.97 3.78
CA VAL A 476 -7.36 -20.04 4.78
C VAL A 476 -8.72 -20.51 5.29
N ASP A 477 -9.77 -19.69 5.17
CA ASP A 477 -11.14 -20.05 5.52
C ASP A 477 -11.99 -20.33 4.27
N ALA A 478 -11.69 -19.67 3.14
CA ALA A 478 -12.36 -19.94 1.86
C ALA A 478 -12.10 -21.37 1.34
N VAL A 479 -10.90 -21.89 1.59
CA VAL A 479 -10.55 -23.30 1.36
C VAL A 479 -10.82 -24.10 2.63
N PHE A 480 -12.09 -24.20 3.00
CA PHE A 480 -12.54 -24.78 4.26
C PHE A 480 -12.20 -26.27 4.40
N GLU A 481 -12.00 -27.01 3.31
CA GLU A 481 -11.62 -28.43 3.34
C GLU A 481 -10.16 -28.66 3.76
N ALA A 482 -9.29 -27.65 3.66
CA ALA A 482 -7.88 -27.78 4.02
C ALA A 482 -7.73 -27.89 5.56
N LYS A 483 -7.29 -29.07 6.04
CA LYS A 483 -7.04 -29.30 7.48
C LYS A 483 -5.75 -28.68 7.99
N ASN A 484 -4.85 -28.30 7.08
CA ASN A 484 -3.60 -27.64 7.40
C ASN A 484 -3.52 -26.36 6.58
N SER A 485 -3.57 -25.22 7.24
CA SER A 485 -3.50 -23.92 6.60
C SER A 485 -2.78 -22.88 7.45
N LEU A 486 -2.10 -21.95 6.78
CA LEU A 486 -1.38 -20.82 7.37
C LEU A 486 -1.43 -19.62 6.41
N ALA A 487 -1.04 -18.44 6.90
CA ALA A 487 -0.90 -17.24 6.06
C ALA A 487 0.46 -16.56 6.26
N THR A 488 0.92 -15.89 5.21
CA THR A 488 2.15 -15.07 5.23
C THR A 488 1.85 -13.56 5.21
N PHE A 489 0.63 -13.17 4.81
CA PHE A 489 0.21 -11.78 4.61
C PHE A 489 1.09 -11.00 3.61
N GLY A 490 1.83 -11.70 2.75
CA GLY A 490 2.80 -11.12 1.82
C GLY A 490 3.44 -12.17 0.89
N PHE A 491 3.61 -11.79 -0.37
CA PHE A 491 4.05 -12.70 -1.45
C PHE A 491 5.46 -12.38 -1.98
N ARG A 492 6.13 -11.38 -1.41
CA ARG A 492 7.50 -11.00 -1.78
C ARG A 492 8.51 -12.02 -1.26
N SER A 493 9.70 -12.02 -1.85
CA SER A 493 10.75 -12.99 -1.54
C SER A 493 11.03 -13.20 -0.04
N PRO A 494 11.13 -12.16 0.83
CA PRO A 494 11.38 -12.42 2.24
C PRO A 494 10.19 -13.08 2.98
N SER A 495 8.95 -12.79 2.57
CA SER A 495 7.76 -13.44 3.13
C SER A 495 7.70 -14.93 2.73
N ILE A 496 8.05 -15.24 1.47
CA ILE A 496 8.15 -16.61 0.99
C ILE A 496 9.31 -17.36 1.65
N HIS A 497 10.44 -16.69 1.85
CA HIS A 497 11.56 -17.24 2.60
C HIS A 497 11.16 -17.57 4.04
N ALA A 498 10.49 -16.66 4.75
CA ALA A 498 9.97 -16.90 6.09
C ALA A 498 9.00 -18.09 6.14
N LEU A 499 8.09 -18.20 5.16
CA LEU A 499 7.22 -19.37 5.00
C LEU A 499 8.02 -20.66 4.88
N PHE A 500 9.03 -20.71 4.02
CA PHE A 500 9.81 -21.94 3.79
C PHE A 500 10.69 -22.32 4.98
N ARG A 501 11.15 -21.34 5.78
CA ARG A 501 11.78 -21.62 7.07
C ARG A 501 10.83 -22.31 8.05
N VAL A 502 9.56 -21.90 8.09
CA VAL A 502 8.52 -22.57 8.90
C VAL A 502 8.24 -23.98 8.37
N LEU A 503 8.05 -24.12 7.06
CA LEU A 503 7.79 -25.42 6.43
C LEU A 503 8.96 -26.41 6.61
N SER A 504 10.21 -25.94 6.63
CA SER A 504 11.41 -26.76 6.85
C SER A 504 11.74 -27.00 8.32
N GLY A 505 11.08 -26.31 9.25
CA GLY A 505 11.36 -26.39 10.69
C GLY A 505 12.59 -25.60 11.14
N VAL A 506 13.17 -24.79 10.26
CA VAL A 506 14.25 -23.84 10.59
C VAL A 506 13.74 -22.72 11.50
N SER A 507 12.45 -22.39 11.43
CA SER A 507 11.83 -21.37 12.28
C SER A 507 10.45 -21.80 12.74
N LEU A 508 10.05 -21.29 13.89
CA LEU A 508 8.69 -21.46 14.40
C LEU A 508 7.77 -20.38 13.78
N PRO A 509 6.49 -20.69 13.55
CA PRO A 509 5.50 -19.68 13.18
C PRO A 509 5.27 -18.69 14.33
N GLY A 510 4.65 -17.56 14.03
CA GLY A 510 4.12 -16.63 15.03
C GLY A 510 2.95 -17.23 15.81
N GLU A 511 2.84 -16.86 17.09
CA GLU A 511 1.81 -17.35 18.03
C GLU A 511 0.85 -16.24 18.49
N THR A 512 0.64 -15.24 17.62
CA THR A 512 -0.12 -14.03 17.92
C THR A 512 -1.57 -14.13 17.43
N LYS A 513 -2.37 -13.10 17.74
CA LYS A 513 -3.73 -13.00 17.20
C LYS A 513 -3.67 -12.62 15.72
N TRP A 514 -4.60 -13.18 14.96
CA TRP A 514 -4.80 -12.77 13.57
C TRP A 514 -5.21 -11.29 13.52
N PRO A 515 -4.70 -10.52 12.56
CA PRO A 515 -5.04 -9.09 12.41
C PRO A 515 -6.45 -8.87 11.84
N ILE A 516 -7.16 -9.96 11.55
CA ILE A 516 -8.50 -9.99 11.00
C ILE A 516 -9.33 -11.08 11.70
N GLU A 517 -10.65 -10.92 11.68
CA GLU A 517 -11.61 -11.98 11.94
C GLU A 517 -11.52 -13.03 10.82
N VAL A 518 -10.74 -14.07 11.10
CA VAL A 518 -10.93 -15.39 10.51
C VAL A 518 -12.00 -16.12 11.34
N GLY A 519 -12.83 -16.97 10.72
CA GLY A 519 -13.96 -17.65 11.39
C GLY A 519 -13.55 -18.43 12.65
N LYS A 520 -14.46 -19.09 13.37
CA LYS A 520 -14.02 -19.97 14.47
C LYS A 520 -13.31 -21.20 13.90
N GLY A 521 -11.97 -21.20 13.94
CA GLY A 521 -11.17 -22.40 13.72
C GLY A 521 -11.39 -23.33 14.90
N PHE A 522 -11.40 -24.64 14.66
CA PHE A 522 -11.40 -25.61 15.75
C PHE A 522 -10.08 -25.44 16.51
N ASN A 523 -10.17 -24.99 17.77
CA ASN A 523 -9.01 -24.94 18.66
C ASN A 523 -8.39 -26.34 18.74
N ILE A 524 -7.06 -26.39 18.64
CA ILE A 524 -6.23 -27.59 18.78
C ILE A 524 -6.46 -28.21 20.17
#